data_AF-A0A4Q3VCW2-F1
#
_entry.id   AF-A0A4Q3VCW2-F1
#
_cell.length_a   1.000
_cell.length_b   1.000
_cell.length_c   1.000
_cell.angle_alpha   90.00
_cell.angle_beta   90.00
_cell.angle_gamma   90.00
#
_symmetry.space_group_name_H-M   'P 1'
#
loop_
_entity.id
_entity.type
_entity.pdbx_description
1 polymer ?
#
loop_
_entity_poly.entity_id
_entity_poly.type
_entity_poly.pdbx_seq_one_letter_code
_entity_poly.pdbx_strand_id
1 'polypeptide(L)'
;MLQLFRNYSPFTVLILIIAGFLMKLQALSSGVAPVPLPDHIIFGQLLAVLNHIFHGSAFGYTLFAVVLLHIQAIYLNYITVKHKLFHRNTYLPAFSYLVLTSIYPPFNYFSEPLLINFFTIAALDLMLTLSQTSQPRKQIFNAGFLLCIPAMIQFPAVGFILLLFLALLFLRTFNLGEWTVGGLGYLTPIYFFVAFLFLFDQLPAIYRLPHFGFAFPKELNYP
;
A
#
# COMPACT_ATOMS: atom_id res chain seq x y z
N MET A 1 5.17 28.07 11.88
CA MET A 1 5.59 26.68 11.57
C MET A 1 6.51 26.18 12.67
N LEU A 2 6.18 25.07 13.34
CA LEU A 2 6.95 24.53 14.47
C LEU A 2 8.40 24.25 14.04
N GLN A 3 9.37 24.96 14.64
CA GLN A 3 10.81 24.81 14.35
C GLN A 3 11.33 23.38 14.57
N LEU A 4 10.59 22.59 15.36
CA LEU A 4 10.92 21.22 15.78
C LEU A 4 11.02 20.22 14.62
N PHE A 5 10.19 20.36 13.58
CA PHE A 5 10.19 19.44 12.41
C PHE A 5 11.11 19.89 11.26
N ARG A 6 11.75 21.06 11.42
CA ARG A 6 12.69 21.62 10.45
C ARG A 6 14.10 21.05 10.61
N ASN A 7 14.46 20.59 11.81
CA ASN A 7 15.77 20.00 12.05
C ASN A 7 15.76 18.53 11.61
N TYR A 8 16.61 18.19 10.64
CA TYR A 8 16.81 16.81 10.19
C TYR A 8 17.71 16.04 11.18
N SER A 9 17.31 16.02 12.45
CA SER A 9 18.06 15.41 13.56
C SER A 9 17.46 14.05 13.94
N PRO A 10 18.26 13.10 14.46
CA PRO A 10 17.73 11.82 14.97
C PRO A 10 16.72 12.01 16.11
N PHE A 11 16.85 13.09 16.90
CA PHE A 11 15.88 13.44 17.94
C PHE A 11 14.47 13.71 17.38
N THR A 12 14.37 14.29 16.18
CA THR A 12 13.08 14.57 15.54
C THR A 12 12.36 13.29 15.13
N VAL A 13 13.09 12.24 14.76
CA VAL A 13 12.51 10.91 14.48
C VAL A 13 11.92 10.31 15.76
N LEU A 14 12.63 10.43 16.87
CA LEU A 14 12.17 9.93 18.17
C LEU A 14 10.90 10.65 18.61
N ILE A 15 10.86 11.98 18.48
CA ILE A 15 9.65 12.78 18.72
C ILE A 15 8.50 12.36 17.82
N LEU A 16 8.76 12.04 16.55
CA LEU A 16 7.75 11.60 15.60
C LEU A 16 7.17 10.23 15.97
N ILE A 17 8.00 9.30 16.43
CA ILE A 17 7.56 8.00 16.94
C ILE A 17 6.69 8.19 18.17
N ILE A 18 7.13 8.99 19.15
CA ILE A 18 6.34 9.27 20.35
C ILE A 18 5.00 9.91 19.97
N ALA A 19 5.02 10.91 19.09
CA ALA A 19 3.81 11.60 18.63
C ALA A 19 2.85 10.66 17.90
N GLY A 20 3.36 9.78 17.02
CA GLY A 20 2.54 8.82 16.29
C GLY A 20 1.91 7.76 17.20
N PHE A 21 2.65 7.26 18.20
CA PHE A 21 2.08 6.38 19.22
C PHE A 21 1.02 7.07 20.07
N LEU A 22 1.24 8.33 20.45
CA LEU A 22 0.25 9.12 21.18
C LEU A 22 -1.04 9.33 20.35
N MET A 23 -0.91 9.65 19.06
CA MET A 23 -2.07 9.80 18.16
C MET A 23 -2.87 8.49 18.00
N LYS A 24 -2.18 7.34 18.01
CA LYS A 24 -2.78 6.02 17.87
C LYS A 24 -3.16 5.37 19.20
N LEU A 25 -3.02 6.08 20.32
CA LEU A 25 -3.33 5.55 21.65
C LEU A 25 -4.80 5.14 21.77
N GLN A 26 -5.71 5.91 21.16
CA GLN A 26 -7.13 5.57 21.09
C GLN A 26 -7.36 4.25 20.34
N ALA A 27 -6.67 4.04 19.23
CA ALA A 27 -6.78 2.80 18.46
C ALA A 27 -6.23 1.61 19.26
N LEU A 28 -5.10 1.80 19.96
CA LEU A 28 -4.48 0.79 20.81
C LEU A 28 -5.36 0.40 22.01
N SER A 29 -6.11 1.34 22.58
CA SER A 29 -7.02 1.07 23.71
C SER A 29 -8.31 0.37 23.27
N SER A 30 -8.80 0.64 22.07
CA SER A 30 -9.95 -0.05 21.46
C SER A 30 -9.48 -1.02 20.37
N GLY A 31 -8.72 -2.06 20.74
CA GLY A 31 -8.23 -3.04 19.77
C GLY A 31 -9.39 -3.71 19.03
N VAL A 32 -9.35 -3.71 17.69
CA VAL A 32 -10.35 -4.35 16.83
C VAL A 32 -9.68 -5.51 16.11
N ALA A 33 -10.23 -6.72 16.25
CA ALA A 33 -9.78 -7.87 15.49
C ALA A 33 -10.21 -7.72 14.02
N PRO A 34 -9.32 -7.97 13.04
CA PRO A 34 -9.68 -7.93 11.63
C PRO A 34 -10.73 -9.01 11.33
N VAL A 35 -11.79 -8.65 10.60
CA VAL A 35 -12.80 -9.61 10.15
C VAL A 35 -12.42 -10.05 8.73
N PRO A 36 -12.26 -11.35 8.46
CA PRO A 36 -12.02 -11.84 7.11
C PRO A 36 -13.29 -11.68 6.26
N LEU A 37 -13.20 -10.94 5.15
CA LEU A 37 -14.27 -10.94 4.15
C LEU A 37 -14.19 -12.23 3.30
N PRO A 38 -15.32 -12.91 3.04
CA PRO A 38 -15.33 -14.22 2.36
C PRO A 38 -14.66 -14.25 0.99
N ASP A 39 -14.71 -13.14 0.25
CA ASP A 39 -14.25 -13.07 -1.15
C ASP A 39 -12.77 -12.63 -1.27
N HIS A 40 -12.12 -12.33 -0.15
CA HIS A 40 -10.77 -11.74 -0.12
C HIS A 40 -9.72 -12.78 0.28
N ILE A 41 -9.45 -13.71 -0.64
CA ILE A 41 -8.65 -14.93 -0.39
C ILE A 41 -7.25 -14.62 0.15
N ILE A 42 -6.53 -13.68 -0.46
CA ILE A 42 -5.14 -13.36 -0.10
C ILE A 42 -5.07 -12.74 1.30
N PHE A 43 -5.95 -11.78 1.57
CA PHE A 43 -5.99 -11.15 2.90
C PHE A 43 -6.44 -12.15 3.98
N GLY A 44 -7.41 -13.02 3.66
CA GLY A 44 -7.85 -14.09 4.57
C GLY A 44 -6.72 -15.07 4.92
N GLN A 45 -5.92 -15.50 3.93
CA GLN A 45 -4.76 -16.36 4.16
C GLN A 45 -3.68 -15.65 4.99
N LEU A 46 -3.39 -14.39 4.70
CA LEU A 46 -2.47 -13.58 5.50
C LEU A 46 -2.95 -13.46 6.96
N LEU A 47 -4.25 -13.23 7.15
CA LEU A 47 -4.85 -13.16 8.48
C LEU A 47 -4.74 -14.50 9.21
N ALA A 48 -4.92 -15.64 8.53
CA ALA A 48 -4.75 -16.96 9.14
C ALA A 48 -3.31 -17.19 9.64
N VAL A 49 -2.30 -16.76 8.87
CA VAL A 49 -0.89 -16.82 9.28
C VAL A 49 -0.64 -15.90 10.48
N LEU A 50 -1.13 -14.65 10.43
CA LEU A 50 -0.99 -13.71 11.54
C LEU A 50 -1.73 -14.19 12.80
N ASN A 51 -2.85 -14.91 12.64
CA ASN A 51 -3.59 -15.47 13.76
C ASN A 51 -2.82 -16.55 14.50
N HIS A 52 -1.99 -17.32 13.77
CA HIS A 52 -1.08 -18.28 14.39
C HIS A 52 0.00 -17.58 15.24
N ILE A 53 0.44 -16.39 14.83
CA ILE A 53 1.49 -15.61 15.52
C ILE A 53 0.92 -14.84 16.72
N PHE A 54 -0.24 -14.19 16.55
CA PHE A 54 -0.82 -13.31 17.55
C PHE A 54 -1.87 -13.97 18.45
N HIS A 55 -2.18 -15.25 18.21
CA HIS A 55 -3.19 -16.01 18.96
C HIS A 55 -4.54 -15.29 19.10
N GLY A 56 -4.97 -14.58 18.05
CA GLY A 56 -6.23 -13.82 18.05
C GLY A 56 -6.24 -12.55 18.91
N SER A 57 -5.09 -12.12 19.46
CA SER A 57 -5.03 -10.90 20.28
C SER A 57 -5.32 -9.64 19.47
N ALA A 58 -6.45 -8.99 19.76
CA ALA A 58 -6.85 -7.73 19.13
C ALA A 58 -5.80 -6.62 19.31
N PHE A 59 -5.16 -6.57 20.48
CA PHE A 59 -4.07 -5.64 20.75
C PHE A 59 -2.84 -5.92 19.85
N GLY A 60 -2.51 -7.19 19.62
CA GLY A 60 -1.40 -7.59 18.75
C GLY A 60 -1.58 -7.10 17.31
N TYR A 61 -2.78 -7.27 16.74
CA TYR A 61 -3.10 -6.77 15.40
C TYR A 61 -3.02 -5.25 15.30
N THR A 62 -3.60 -4.54 16.26
CA THR A 62 -3.55 -3.07 16.27
C THR A 62 -2.12 -2.56 16.44
N LEU A 63 -1.34 -3.15 17.34
CA LEU A 63 0.07 -2.78 17.53
C LEU A 63 0.86 -2.99 16.24
N PHE A 64 0.67 -4.13 15.57
CA PHE A 64 1.31 -4.42 14.30
C PHE A 64 0.94 -3.38 13.22
N ALA A 65 -0.34 -3.01 13.13
CA ALA A 65 -0.81 -1.97 12.20
C ALA A 65 -0.17 -0.60 12.48
N VAL A 66 -0.08 -0.21 13.76
CA VAL A 66 0.57 1.05 14.17
C VAL A 66 2.05 1.05 13.82
N VAL A 67 2.76 -0.05 14.05
CA VAL A 67 4.18 -0.18 13.66
C VAL A 67 4.32 -0.07 12.14
N LEU A 68 3.48 -0.77 11.38
CA LEU A 68 3.50 -0.72 9.92
C LEU A 68 3.25 0.70 9.38
N LEU A 69 2.33 1.45 9.98
CA LEU A 69 2.09 2.85 9.65
C LEU A 69 3.28 3.76 9.92
N HIS A 70 4.00 3.54 11.02
CA HIS A 70 5.22 4.30 11.31
C HIS A 70 6.30 4.01 10.27
N ILE A 71 6.46 2.74 9.88
CA ILE A 71 7.38 2.36 8.81
C ILE A 71 6.99 3.06 7.50
N GLN A 72 5.70 3.07 7.15
CA GLN A 72 5.19 3.79 5.97
C GLN A 72 5.47 5.30 6.03
N ALA A 73 5.24 5.93 7.18
CA ALA A 73 5.48 7.36 7.37
C ALA A 73 6.96 7.72 7.17
N ILE A 74 7.87 6.94 7.79
CA ILE A 74 9.32 7.14 7.66
C ILE A 74 9.76 6.87 6.22
N TYR A 75 9.24 5.82 5.60
CA TYR A 75 9.58 5.48 4.22
C TYR A 75 9.10 6.54 3.24
N LEU A 76 7.89 7.06 3.40
CA LEU A 76 7.38 8.18 2.61
C LEU A 76 8.27 9.42 2.76
N ASN A 77 8.70 9.73 3.99
CA ASN A 77 9.63 10.82 4.23
C ASN A 77 10.97 10.60 3.54
N TYR A 78 11.51 9.39 3.58
CA TYR A 78 12.71 9.01 2.84
C TYR A 78 12.55 9.26 1.34
N ILE A 79 11.42 8.87 0.74
CA ILE A 79 11.12 9.14 -0.68
C ILE A 79 11.16 10.64 -0.98
N THR A 80 10.51 11.46 -0.15
CA THR A 80 10.47 12.92 -0.37
C THR A 80 11.86 13.55 -0.31
N VAL A 81 12.75 13.03 0.53
CA VAL A 81 14.13 13.50 0.68
C VAL A 81 15.00 12.98 -0.48
N LYS A 82 14.88 11.70 -0.84
CA LYS A 82 15.60 11.05 -1.95
C LYS A 82 15.34 11.78 -3.27
N HIS A 83 14.08 12.10 -3.55
CA HIS A 83 13.66 12.74 -4.80
C HIS A 83 13.61 14.28 -4.72
N LYS A 84 14.11 14.87 -3.63
CA LYS A 84 14.16 16.32 -3.40
C LYS A 84 12.83 17.03 -3.67
N LEU A 85 11.73 16.45 -3.21
CA LEU A 85 10.37 16.98 -3.42
C LEU A 85 10.12 18.28 -2.63
N PHE A 86 10.95 18.57 -1.63
CA PHE A 86 10.93 19.81 -0.86
C PHE A 86 12.26 20.55 -0.99
N HIS A 87 12.20 21.88 -0.90
CA HIS A 87 13.41 22.73 -0.93
C HIS A 87 14.40 22.42 0.20
N ARG A 88 13.90 21.90 1.33
CA ARG A 88 14.71 21.49 2.48
C ARG A 88 14.22 20.15 3.02
N ASN A 89 15.16 19.34 3.51
CA ASN A 89 14.83 18.09 4.19
C ASN A 89 14.05 18.38 5.47
N THR A 90 12.88 17.77 5.62
CA THR A 90 11.99 17.98 6.76
C THR A 90 11.22 16.70 7.05
N TYR A 91 10.74 16.53 8.28
CA TYR A 91 9.87 15.41 8.69
C TYR A 91 8.38 15.71 8.54
N LEU A 92 8.02 16.84 7.93
CA LEU A 92 6.64 17.21 7.67
C LEU A 92 5.86 16.13 6.90
N PRO A 93 6.39 15.49 5.85
CA PRO A 93 5.67 14.42 5.14
C PRO A 93 5.27 13.25 6.05
N ALA A 94 6.19 12.76 6.87
CA ALA A 94 5.89 11.68 7.83
C ALA A 94 4.82 12.12 8.84
N PHE A 95 4.95 13.32 9.40
CA PHE A 95 4.01 13.83 10.37
C PHE A 95 2.61 14.00 9.78
N SER A 96 2.50 14.64 8.60
CA SER A 96 1.24 14.80 7.88
C SER A 96 0.62 13.45 7.54
N TYR A 97 1.42 12.47 7.14
CA TYR A 97 0.95 11.11 6.87
C TYR A 97 0.33 10.46 8.12
N LEU A 98 0.99 10.56 9.28
CA LEU A 98 0.46 10.03 10.53
C LEU A 98 -0.83 10.71 10.96
N VAL A 99 -0.94 12.04 10.79
CA VAL A 99 -2.17 12.78 11.08
C VAL A 99 -3.31 12.33 10.17
N LEU A 100 -3.08 12.30 8.84
CA LEU A 100 -4.11 11.90 7.87
C LEU A 100 -4.59 10.46 8.09
N THR A 101 -3.67 9.54 8.37
CA THR A 101 -3.99 8.13 8.65
C THR A 101 -4.61 7.92 10.03
N SER A 102 -4.53 8.89 10.94
CA SER A 102 -5.23 8.84 12.24
C SER A 102 -6.70 9.27 12.10
N ILE A 103 -6.97 10.18 11.16
CA ILE A 103 -8.32 10.68 10.88
C ILE A 103 -9.16 9.62 10.16
N TYR A 104 -8.56 8.83 9.25
CA TYR A 104 -9.29 7.81 8.49
C TYR A 104 -9.34 6.46 9.25
N PRO A 105 -10.51 6.03 9.76
CA PRO A 105 -10.60 4.89 10.66
C PRO A 105 -10.02 3.57 10.11
N PRO A 106 -10.15 3.22 8.80
CA PRO A 106 -9.56 1.99 8.27
C PRO A 106 -8.04 1.86 8.40
N PHE A 107 -7.29 2.94 8.61
CA PHE A 107 -5.84 2.88 8.86
C PHE A 107 -5.51 2.71 10.36
N ASN A 108 -6.49 2.66 11.26
CA ASN A 108 -6.24 2.52 12.70
C ASN A 108 -6.10 1.05 13.15
N TYR A 109 -6.45 0.09 12.31
CA TYR A 109 -6.36 -1.35 12.56
C TYR A 109 -5.71 -2.05 11.38
N PHE A 110 -5.36 -3.32 11.56
CA PHE A 110 -4.78 -4.12 10.48
C PHE A 110 -5.84 -4.42 9.43
N SER A 111 -5.68 -3.83 8.24
CA SER A 111 -6.68 -3.80 7.19
C SER A 111 -6.06 -3.92 5.80
N GLU A 112 -6.87 -4.27 4.80
CA GLU A 112 -6.43 -4.32 3.40
C GLU A 112 -5.93 -2.98 2.87
N PRO A 113 -6.63 -1.84 3.10
CA PRO A 113 -6.13 -0.53 2.65
C PRO A 113 -4.74 -0.21 3.17
N LEU A 114 -4.39 -0.66 4.39
CA LEU A 114 -3.07 -0.45 4.97
C LEU A 114 -1.96 -1.16 4.17
N LEU A 115 -2.20 -2.40 3.75
CA LEU A 115 -1.25 -3.17 2.92
C LEU A 115 -1.16 -2.61 1.50
N ILE A 116 -2.32 -2.30 0.91
CA ILE A 116 -2.43 -1.67 -0.40
C ILE A 116 -1.59 -0.39 -0.45
N ASN A 117 -1.71 0.45 0.59
CA ASN A 117 -0.95 1.69 0.69
C ASN A 117 0.57 1.43 0.81
N PHE A 118 0.99 0.44 1.59
CA PHE A 118 2.41 0.07 1.71
C PHE A 118 3.06 -0.22 0.34
N PHE A 119 2.45 -1.10 -0.44
CA PHE A 119 2.97 -1.47 -1.77
C PHE A 119 2.87 -0.32 -2.76
N THR A 120 1.84 0.53 -2.64
CA THR A 120 1.68 1.71 -3.49
C THR A 120 2.78 2.74 -3.23
N ILE A 121 3.14 3.00 -1.96
CA ILE A 121 4.27 3.88 -1.60
C ILE A 121 5.58 3.33 -2.15
N ALA A 122 5.80 2.01 -2.06
CA ALA A 122 6.99 1.38 -2.62
C ALA A 122 7.05 1.48 -4.15
N ALA A 123 5.92 1.29 -4.84
CA ALA A 123 5.82 1.47 -6.28
C ALA A 123 6.07 2.94 -6.68
N LEU A 124 5.60 3.91 -5.89
CA LEU A 124 5.83 5.34 -6.10
C LEU A 124 7.32 5.69 -6.07
N ASP A 125 8.10 5.12 -5.14
CA ASP A 125 9.56 5.34 -5.10
C ASP A 125 10.25 4.91 -6.40
N LEU A 126 9.88 3.72 -6.91
CA LEU A 126 10.42 3.20 -8.16
C LEU A 126 10.02 4.10 -9.35
N MET A 127 8.77 4.57 -9.39
CA MET A 127 8.27 5.47 -10.42
C MET A 127 9.00 6.81 -10.43
N LEU A 128 9.20 7.45 -9.27
CA LEU A 128 9.92 8.72 -9.19
C LEU A 128 11.39 8.57 -9.62
N THR A 129 11.98 7.40 -9.39
CA THR A 129 13.35 7.06 -9.83
C THR A 129 13.47 6.96 -11.36
N LEU A 130 12.36 6.83 -12.11
CA LEU A 130 12.39 6.65 -13.58
C LEU A 130 13.04 7.82 -14.31
N SER A 131 12.93 9.03 -13.76
CA SER A 131 13.48 10.26 -14.34
C SER A 131 15.01 10.30 -14.38
N GLN A 132 15.69 9.55 -13.50
CA GLN A 132 17.14 9.63 -13.29
C GLN A 132 17.88 8.30 -13.55
N THR A 133 17.15 7.20 -13.78
CA THR A 133 17.75 5.86 -13.86
C THR A 133 18.36 5.54 -15.23
N SER A 134 19.53 4.90 -15.20
CA SER A 134 20.17 4.30 -16.38
C SER A 134 19.54 2.96 -16.81
N GLN A 135 18.70 2.35 -15.95
CA GLN A 135 18.05 1.06 -16.21
C GLN A 135 16.52 1.17 -16.10
N PRO A 136 15.84 1.91 -17.01
CA PRO A 136 14.38 2.12 -16.99
C PRO A 136 13.60 0.82 -16.87
N ARG A 137 13.86 -0.11 -17.79
CA ARG A 137 13.06 -1.34 -17.95
C ARG A 137 12.98 -2.14 -16.66
N LYS A 138 14.09 -2.22 -15.90
CA LYS A 138 14.13 -2.89 -14.60
C LYS A 138 13.24 -2.19 -13.57
N GLN A 139 13.34 -0.86 -13.47
CA GLN A 139 12.54 -0.09 -12.52
C GLN A 139 11.04 -0.13 -12.86
N ILE A 140 10.72 -0.06 -14.15
CA ILE A 140 9.35 -0.13 -14.66
C ILE A 140 8.73 -1.50 -14.39
N PHE A 141 9.48 -2.57 -14.67
CA PHE A 141 9.04 -3.93 -14.35
C PHE A 141 8.76 -4.09 -12.85
N ASN A 142 9.69 -3.66 -12.00
CA ASN A 142 9.54 -3.74 -10.55
C ASN A 142 8.36 -2.91 -10.03
N ALA A 143 8.12 -1.72 -10.59
CA ALA A 143 6.99 -0.88 -10.24
C ALA A 143 5.66 -1.55 -10.63
N GLY A 144 5.56 -2.12 -11.84
CA GLY A 144 4.40 -2.89 -12.28
C GLY A 144 4.14 -4.10 -11.39
N PHE A 145 5.20 -4.84 -11.05
CA PHE A 145 5.13 -5.99 -10.14
C PHE A 145 4.58 -5.59 -8.76
N LEU A 146 5.10 -4.51 -8.16
CA LEU A 146 4.63 -4.04 -6.85
C LEU A 146 3.19 -3.54 -6.89
N LEU A 147 2.74 -2.92 -7.99
CA LEU A 147 1.37 -2.45 -8.13
C LEU A 147 0.33 -3.56 -8.34
N CYS A 148 0.75 -4.70 -8.85
CA CYS A 148 -0.14 -5.84 -9.02
C CYS A 148 -0.51 -6.48 -7.69
N ILE A 149 0.40 -6.51 -6.71
CA ILE A 149 0.15 -7.09 -5.38
C ILE A 149 -1.11 -6.47 -4.72
N PRO A 150 -1.26 -5.13 -4.61
CA PRO A 150 -2.49 -4.49 -4.19
C PRO A 150 -3.74 -4.95 -4.92
N ALA A 151 -3.68 -5.06 -6.25
CA ALA A 151 -4.81 -5.46 -7.08
C ALA A 151 -5.28 -6.89 -6.80
N MET A 152 -4.34 -7.75 -6.38
CA MET A 152 -4.66 -9.11 -5.96
C MET A 152 -5.22 -9.16 -4.52
N ILE A 153 -4.80 -8.25 -3.64
CA ILE A 153 -5.38 -8.12 -2.28
C ILE A 153 -6.83 -7.65 -2.39
N GLN A 154 -7.07 -6.61 -3.18
CA GLN A 154 -8.39 -6.04 -3.40
C GLN A 154 -8.52 -5.56 -4.83
N PHE A 155 -9.52 -6.07 -5.54
CA PHE A 155 -9.71 -5.80 -6.96
C PHE A 155 -9.80 -4.31 -7.37
N PRO A 156 -10.44 -3.40 -6.60
CA PRO A 156 -10.45 -1.97 -6.95
C PRO A 156 -9.05 -1.36 -7.10
N ALA A 157 -8.03 -1.93 -6.45
CA ALA A 157 -6.64 -1.47 -6.59
C ALA A 157 -6.02 -1.82 -7.96
N VAL A 158 -6.72 -2.55 -8.83
CA VAL A 158 -6.33 -2.75 -10.24
C VAL A 158 -6.10 -1.41 -10.95
N GLY A 159 -6.87 -0.38 -10.59
CA GLY A 159 -6.75 0.97 -11.13
C GLY A 159 -5.39 1.63 -10.84
N PHE A 160 -4.61 1.15 -9.88
CA PHE A 160 -3.30 1.73 -9.57
C PHE A 160 -2.26 1.49 -10.68
N ILE A 161 -2.51 0.58 -11.62
CA ILE A 161 -1.71 0.49 -12.85
C ILE A 161 -1.72 1.82 -13.64
N LEU A 162 -2.79 2.61 -13.53
CA LEU A 162 -2.86 3.94 -14.15
C LEU A 162 -1.78 4.87 -13.60
N LEU A 163 -1.37 4.73 -12.33
CA LEU A 163 -0.27 5.51 -11.77
C LEU A 163 1.04 5.22 -12.49
N LEU A 164 1.30 3.96 -12.84
CA LEU A 164 2.49 3.60 -13.63
C LEU A 164 2.43 4.20 -15.03
N PHE A 165 1.29 4.13 -15.70
CA PHE A 165 1.15 4.72 -17.03
C PHE A 165 1.28 6.25 -17.01
N LEU A 166 0.73 6.91 -15.98
CA LEU A 166 0.94 8.35 -15.79
C LEU A 166 2.42 8.66 -15.50
N ALA A 167 3.09 7.86 -14.66
CA ALA A 167 4.51 8.02 -14.41
C ALA A 167 5.36 7.87 -15.69
N LEU A 168 5.05 6.88 -16.53
CA LEU A 168 5.69 6.71 -17.84
C LEU A 168 5.40 7.87 -18.79
N LEU A 169 4.17 8.40 -18.77
CA LEU A 169 3.78 9.51 -19.62
C LEU A 169 4.49 10.82 -19.24
N PHE A 170 4.63 11.11 -17.94
CA PHE A 170 5.18 12.38 -17.45
C PHE A 170 6.70 12.37 -17.21
N LEU A 171 7.26 11.24 -16.76
CA LEU A 171 8.67 11.17 -16.34
C LEU A 171 9.59 10.57 -17.42
N ARG A 172 9.02 10.05 -18.51
CA ARG A 172 9.73 9.34 -19.57
C ARG A 172 9.23 9.74 -20.96
N THR A 173 10.12 9.65 -21.95
CA THR A 173 9.74 9.75 -23.35
C THR A 173 8.97 8.48 -23.76
N PHE A 174 7.95 8.63 -24.59
CA PHE A 174 7.13 7.51 -25.03
C PHE A 174 7.98 6.45 -25.75
N ASN A 175 8.02 5.24 -25.19
CA ASN A 175 8.72 4.09 -25.76
C ASN A 175 7.88 2.82 -25.56
N LEU A 176 7.34 2.26 -26.64
CA LEU A 176 6.47 1.07 -26.57
C LEU A 176 7.11 -0.10 -25.80
N GLY A 177 8.43 -0.30 -25.91
CA GLY A 177 9.14 -1.35 -25.19
C GLY A 177 9.18 -1.13 -23.67
N GLU A 178 9.13 0.11 -23.20
CA GLU A 178 9.03 0.42 -21.77
C GLU A 178 7.60 0.19 -21.24
N TRP A 179 6.60 0.54 -22.04
CA TRP A 179 5.18 0.32 -21.71
C TRP A 179 4.84 -1.17 -21.62
N THR A 180 5.33 -1.98 -22.58
CA THR A 180 5.12 -3.43 -22.55
C THR A 180 5.82 -4.07 -21.35
N VAL A 181 7.03 -3.62 -20.98
CA VAL A 181 7.72 -4.10 -19.78
C VAL A 181 6.95 -3.77 -18.50
N GLY A 182 6.31 -2.60 -18.41
CA GLY A 182 5.42 -2.26 -17.29
C GLY A 182 4.22 -3.19 -17.20
N GLY A 183 3.57 -3.45 -18.34
CA GLY A 183 2.48 -4.42 -18.42
C GLY A 183 2.91 -5.85 -18.03
N LEU A 184 4.06 -6.31 -18.52
CA LEU A 184 4.61 -7.62 -18.15
C LEU A 184 4.94 -7.70 -16.66
N GLY A 185 5.54 -6.66 -16.09
CA GLY A 185 5.77 -6.57 -14.64
C GLY A 185 4.48 -6.71 -13.85
N TYR A 186 3.42 -6.03 -14.29
CA TYR A 186 2.11 -6.12 -13.66
C TYR A 186 1.44 -7.49 -13.81
N LEU A 187 1.57 -8.15 -14.95
CA LEU A 187 0.98 -9.49 -15.16
C LEU A 187 1.73 -10.59 -14.42
N THR A 188 2.99 -10.36 -14.06
CA THR A 188 3.88 -11.39 -13.50
C THR A 188 3.35 -11.98 -12.17
N PRO A 189 2.94 -11.19 -11.15
CA PRO A 189 2.37 -11.76 -9.92
C PRO A 189 1.07 -12.54 -10.16
N ILE A 190 0.23 -12.08 -11.09
CA ILE A 190 -1.00 -12.80 -11.48
C ILE A 190 -0.65 -14.16 -12.05
N TYR A 191 0.32 -14.21 -12.97
CA TYR A 191 0.78 -15.46 -13.58
C TYR A 191 1.29 -16.44 -12.51
N PHE A 192 2.15 -15.98 -11.60
CA PHE A 192 2.66 -16.84 -10.52
C PHE A 192 1.56 -17.32 -9.58
N PHE A 193 0.58 -16.49 -9.27
CA PHE A 193 -0.55 -16.86 -8.44
C PHE A 193 -1.44 -17.91 -9.09
N VAL A 194 -1.76 -17.75 -10.38
CA VAL A 194 -2.53 -18.75 -11.14
C VAL A 194 -1.75 -20.07 -11.25
N ALA A 195 -0.44 -20.01 -11.51
CA ALA A 195 0.42 -21.19 -11.55
C ALA A 195 0.48 -21.90 -10.18
N PHE A 196 0.51 -21.14 -9.08
CA PHE A 196 0.42 -21.69 -7.73
C PHE A 196 -0.92 -22.40 -7.51
N LEU A 197 -2.05 -21.75 -7.82
CA LEU A 197 -3.37 -22.39 -7.71
C LEU A 197 -3.50 -23.64 -8.58
N PHE A 198 -2.90 -23.65 -9.77
CA PHE A 198 -2.82 -24.81 -10.64
C PHE A 198 -2.08 -25.98 -9.97
N LEU A 199 -0.90 -25.70 -9.39
CA LEU A 199 -0.05 -26.73 -8.79
C LEU A 199 -0.69 -27.39 -7.56
N PHE A 200 -1.51 -26.66 -6.81
CA PHE A 200 -2.22 -27.16 -5.62
C PHE A 200 -3.65 -27.63 -5.90
N ASP A 201 -4.04 -27.76 -7.17
CA ASP A 201 -5.39 -28.16 -7.61
C ASP A 201 -6.52 -27.27 -7.03
N GLN A 202 -6.22 -25.99 -6.84
CA GLN A 202 -7.12 -24.95 -6.32
C GLN A 202 -7.59 -23.96 -7.38
N LEU A 203 -7.46 -24.29 -8.67
CA LEU A 203 -7.95 -23.46 -9.79
C LEU A 203 -9.39 -22.96 -9.62
N PRO A 204 -10.34 -23.73 -9.07
CA PRO A 204 -11.72 -23.24 -8.90
C PRO A 204 -11.84 -22.00 -8.02
N ALA A 205 -10.82 -21.68 -7.21
CA ALA A 205 -10.78 -20.46 -6.40
C ALA A 205 -10.75 -19.18 -7.26
N ILE A 206 -10.31 -19.25 -8.52
CA ILE A 206 -10.29 -18.11 -9.45
C ILE A 206 -11.72 -17.60 -9.72
N TYR A 207 -12.71 -18.49 -9.77
CA TYR A 207 -14.12 -18.12 -9.96
C TYR A 207 -14.74 -17.39 -8.77
N ARG A 208 -14.01 -17.25 -7.65
CA ARG A 208 -14.43 -16.43 -6.50
C ARG A 208 -13.81 -15.04 -6.53
N LEU A 209 -12.87 -14.78 -7.43
CA LEU A 209 -12.33 -13.43 -7.60
C LEU A 209 -13.48 -12.50 -8.06
N PRO A 210 -13.55 -11.27 -7.53
CA PRO A 210 -14.63 -10.35 -7.85
C PRO A 210 -14.69 -10.10 -9.36
N HIS A 211 -15.88 -10.27 -9.91
CA HIS A 211 -16.17 -10.08 -11.33
C HIS A 211 -16.44 -8.58 -11.55
N PHE A 212 -16.17 -8.08 -12.76
CA PHE A 212 -16.73 -6.79 -13.18
C PHE A 212 -18.26 -6.90 -13.20
N GLY A 213 -18.90 -6.50 -12.10
CA GLY A 213 -20.33 -6.34 -11.99
C GLY A 213 -20.65 -4.86 -11.81
N PHE A 214 -21.30 -4.24 -12.78
CA PHE A 214 -22.03 -3.01 -12.52
C PHE A 214 -23.22 -3.38 -11.64
N ALA A 215 -23.10 -3.17 -10.33
CA ALA A 215 -24.24 -3.22 -9.43
C ALA A 215 -25.12 -2.01 -9.75
N PHE A 216 -26.03 -2.17 -10.72
CA PHE A 216 -27.13 -1.23 -10.88
C PHE A 216 -27.91 -1.23 -9.55
N PRO A 217 -28.21 -0.06 -8.97
CA PRO A 217 -29.00 -0.01 -7.75
C PRO A 217 -30.33 -0.72 -8.02
N LYS A 218 -30.54 -1.85 -7.34
CA LYS A 218 -31.84 -2.50 -7.30
C LYS A 218 -32.70 -1.59 -6.42
N GLU A 219 -33.60 -0.89 -7.09
CA GLU A 219 -34.68 -0.05 -6.55
C GLU A 219 -34.28 1.39 -6.20
N LEU A 220 -34.62 2.28 -7.15
CA LEU A 220 -34.99 3.65 -6.82
C LEU A 220 -36.35 3.58 -6.10
N ASN A 221 -36.32 3.61 -4.76
CA ASN A 221 -37.50 3.93 -3.99
C ASN A 221 -37.92 5.38 -4.32
N TYR A 222 -38.84 5.51 -5.27
CA TYR A 222 -39.69 6.69 -5.47
C TYR A 222 -41.10 6.34 -4.99
N PRO A 223 -41.84 7.36 -4.54
CA PRO A 223 -41.77 8.05 -3.25
C PRO A 223 -42.50 7.32 -2.11
#